data_AF-A0A1G3X0X6-F1
#
_entry.id   AF-A0A1G3X0X6-F1
#
_cell.length_a   1.000
_cell.length_b   1.000
_cell.length_c   1.000
_cell.angle_alpha   90.00
_cell.angle_beta   90.00
_cell.angle_gamma   90.00
#
_symmetry.space_group_name_H-M   'P 1'
#
loop_
_entity.id
_entity.type
_entity.pdbx_description
1 polymer ?
#
loop_
_entity_poly.entity_id
_entity_poly.type
_entity_poly.pdbx_seq_one_letter_code
_entity_poly.pdbx_strand_id
1 'polypeptide(L)'
;MNQRSVKKTLEEQLRMYELLEGIHTFVSRHPELSYIEFDYYVVHDMTLFSVEPDFDFNKLNEDIHHIKKTIPAVKRIFNKPIIVLKDSDDVVPVENARIINQGTFLHLANHGQYVSNVTDHGVKPRKLLTRIYEDDYQIYENMVFCNYIDDVLSLVKKNRRILNSLLYASDIMRFNLLEKVNHVNYFLALGKLHTGYIRDFSQYVSLSRELLHELSQISYAINPRLHKPVYQKNLKRNRYLKLKKTNIFISQKDYKLVYKTYKDLVGEQKSKPKEDIIEDEEMRQRYLLYVQMLTIFAIGHFRFVIKPGLKIDFNSLYVSFTFKTWKLDVFTNNKKEIILHFNKDQSYKMILVNSDDAKSLTYYKKNYAIDEVIKISHHDEGYLERDDIHISIDDIDSFRRLQQIMLKGMINSDQKRDICPFCGGKLYPDSHKQYHECHDCMIQIKDNDCPDTRKSYTYTDNLNQHKPNMQHIDIKSDEYWYYEKQVESMLYFRNITRINRDGDILCPYCNKVHDQKNSKRRI
;
A
#
# COMPACT_ATOMS: atom_id res chain seq x y z
N MET A 1 -2.05 18.69 8.29
CA MET A 1 -1.44 17.39 7.92
C MET A 1 -0.47 16.96 9.01
N ASN A 2 -0.58 15.73 9.50
CA ASN A 2 0.15 15.24 10.68
C ASN A 2 1.61 14.94 10.31
N GLN A 3 2.60 15.44 11.06
CA GLN A 3 4.04 15.13 10.87
C GLN A 3 4.35 13.61 10.87
N ARG A 4 3.43 12.77 11.38
CA ARG A 4 3.48 11.30 11.30
C ARG A 4 3.25 10.73 9.90
N SER A 5 2.37 11.34 9.08
CA SER A 5 2.13 10.86 7.72
C SER A 5 3.33 11.19 6.84
N VAL A 6 3.83 12.43 6.92
CA VAL A 6 4.96 12.95 6.14
C VAL A 6 6.24 12.12 6.32
N LYS A 7 6.56 11.69 7.54
CA LYS A 7 7.80 10.94 7.81
C LYS A 7 7.74 9.47 7.41
N LYS A 8 6.55 8.87 7.46
CA LYS A 8 6.33 7.51 6.96
C LYS A 8 6.47 7.47 5.43
N THR A 9 6.03 8.55 4.77
CA THR A 9 6.24 8.77 3.33
C THR A 9 7.72 8.84 2.97
N LEU A 10 8.58 9.47 3.79
CA LEU A 10 10.01 9.63 3.45
C LEU A 10 10.79 8.30 3.48
N GLU A 11 10.59 7.44 4.48
CA GLU A 11 11.25 6.12 4.53
C GLU A 11 10.76 5.22 3.39
N GLU A 12 9.46 5.27 3.07
CA GLU A 12 8.88 4.55 1.93
C GLU A 12 9.42 5.09 0.60
N GLN A 13 9.60 6.41 0.45
CA GLN A 13 10.20 7.05 -0.72
C GLN A 13 11.69 6.69 -0.91
N LEU A 14 12.49 6.72 0.15
CA LEU A 14 13.90 6.32 0.12
C LEU A 14 14.05 4.85 -0.31
N ARG A 15 13.24 3.95 0.28
CA ARG A 15 13.20 2.54 -0.12
C ARG A 15 12.86 2.39 -1.61
N MET A 16 11.84 3.11 -2.08
CA MET A 16 11.47 3.08 -3.49
C MET A 16 12.59 3.58 -4.40
N TYR A 17 13.29 4.65 -4.01
CA TYR A 17 14.40 5.19 -4.76
C TYR A 17 15.56 4.18 -4.90
N GLU A 18 15.93 3.50 -3.80
CA GLU A 18 16.96 2.46 -3.80
C GLU A 18 16.59 1.27 -4.71
N LEU A 19 15.33 0.80 -4.65
CA LEU A 19 14.85 -0.28 -5.50
C LEU A 19 14.87 0.10 -6.99
N LEU A 20 14.52 1.34 -7.31
CA LEU A 20 14.52 1.84 -8.68
C LEU A 20 15.94 2.14 -9.22
N GLU A 21 16.92 2.39 -8.34
CA GLU A 21 18.30 2.66 -8.74
C GLU A 21 18.95 1.47 -9.44
N GLY A 22 18.60 0.25 -9.04
CA GLY A 22 19.08 -0.97 -9.72
C GLY A 22 18.68 -1.00 -11.20
N ILE A 23 17.46 -0.58 -11.52
CA ILE A 23 16.95 -0.53 -12.90
C ILE A 23 17.64 0.59 -13.68
N HIS A 24 17.79 1.77 -13.08
CA HIS A 24 18.48 2.89 -13.72
C HIS A 24 19.94 2.55 -14.04
N THR A 25 20.64 1.92 -13.09
CA THR A 25 22.02 1.43 -13.28
C THR A 25 22.09 0.38 -14.38
N PHE A 26 21.13 -0.55 -14.44
CA PHE A 26 21.06 -1.56 -15.49
C PHE A 26 20.91 -0.93 -16.88
N VAL A 27 19.97 -0.01 -17.06
CA VAL A 27 19.74 0.69 -18.35
C VAL A 27 20.97 1.50 -18.77
N SER A 28 21.68 2.08 -17.81
CA SER A 28 22.92 2.82 -18.08
C SER A 28 24.05 1.92 -18.61
N ARG A 29 24.10 0.66 -18.15
CA ARG A 29 25.08 -0.35 -18.62
C ARG A 29 24.65 -1.00 -19.93
N HIS A 30 23.34 -1.13 -20.15
CA HIS A 30 22.75 -1.80 -21.30
C HIS A 30 21.75 -0.88 -22.02
N PRO A 31 22.21 0.19 -22.69
CA PRO A 31 21.32 1.17 -23.31
C PRO A 31 20.51 0.58 -24.47
N GLU A 32 21.08 -0.38 -25.18
CA GLU A 32 20.45 -1.06 -26.32
C GLU A 32 20.50 -2.57 -26.15
N LEU A 33 19.33 -3.23 -26.19
CA LEU A 33 19.21 -4.69 -26.14
C LEU A 33 18.21 -5.20 -27.16
N SER A 34 18.45 -6.38 -27.72
CA SER A 34 17.36 -7.12 -28.35
C SER A 34 16.34 -7.56 -27.30
N TYR A 35 15.10 -7.80 -27.71
CA TYR A 35 14.07 -8.25 -26.77
C TYR A 35 14.41 -9.59 -26.09
N ILE A 36 15.12 -10.48 -26.78
CA ILE A 36 15.55 -11.77 -26.22
C ILE A 36 16.58 -11.57 -25.11
N GLU A 37 17.56 -10.69 -25.34
CA GLU A 37 18.55 -10.33 -24.31
C GLU A 37 17.86 -9.65 -23.12
N PHE A 38 16.96 -8.70 -23.38
CA PHE A 38 16.17 -8.05 -22.34
C PHE A 38 15.39 -9.07 -21.48
N ASP A 39 14.64 -9.97 -22.11
CA ASP A 39 13.85 -10.99 -21.43
C ASP A 39 14.73 -12.00 -20.66
N TYR A 40 15.95 -12.28 -21.14
CA TYR A 40 16.95 -13.04 -20.39
C TYR A 40 17.44 -12.29 -19.15
N TYR A 41 17.76 -10.99 -19.26
CA TYR A 41 18.25 -10.19 -18.15
C TYR A 41 17.20 -10.01 -17.04
N VAL A 42 15.91 -9.90 -17.39
CA VAL A 42 14.80 -9.87 -16.39
C VAL A 42 14.82 -11.09 -15.45
N VAL A 43 15.36 -12.22 -15.91
CA VAL A 43 15.43 -13.46 -15.13
C VAL A 43 16.71 -13.55 -14.29
N HIS A 44 17.81 -12.92 -14.73
CA HIS A 44 19.15 -13.16 -14.18
C HIS A 44 19.75 -11.94 -13.46
N ASP A 45 19.68 -10.75 -14.06
CA ASP A 45 20.47 -9.59 -13.62
C ASP A 45 19.63 -8.33 -13.35
N MET A 46 18.34 -8.33 -13.73
CA MET A 46 17.42 -7.20 -13.52
C MET A 46 16.15 -7.65 -12.79
N THR A 47 15.92 -7.10 -11.60
CA THR A 47 14.70 -7.36 -10.82
C THR A 47 13.60 -6.37 -11.18
N LEU A 48 12.56 -6.83 -11.90
CA LEU A 48 11.33 -6.06 -12.15
C LEU A 48 10.25 -6.26 -11.08
N PHE A 49 10.49 -7.14 -10.10
CA PHE A 49 9.65 -7.36 -8.94
C PHE A 49 10.53 -7.65 -7.72
N SER A 50 10.26 -7.00 -6.58
CA SER A 50 11.00 -7.18 -5.34
C SER A 50 10.16 -6.77 -4.13
N VAL A 51 9.97 -7.68 -3.17
CA VAL A 51 9.21 -7.38 -1.93
C VAL A 51 10.12 -6.76 -0.87
N GLU A 52 11.22 -7.43 -0.53
CA GLU A 52 12.41 -6.84 0.12
C GLU A 52 13.61 -7.73 -0.29
N PRO A 53 14.64 -7.18 -0.96
CA PRO A 53 15.77 -7.98 -1.44
C PRO A 53 16.66 -8.49 -0.30
N ASP A 54 16.70 -7.78 0.83
CA ASP A 54 17.56 -8.07 1.99
C ASP A 54 16.76 -8.44 3.26
N PHE A 55 15.57 -9.04 3.11
CA PHE A 55 14.76 -9.39 4.28
C PHE A 55 15.41 -10.53 5.08
N ASP A 56 15.94 -10.18 6.25
CA ASP A 56 16.58 -11.13 7.16
C ASP A 56 15.55 -11.80 8.08
N PHE A 57 15.11 -12.99 7.69
CA PHE A 57 14.21 -13.83 8.48
C PHE A 57 14.78 -14.21 9.86
N ASN A 58 16.10 -14.42 9.95
CA ASN A 58 16.73 -14.83 11.21
C ASN A 58 16.74 -13.67 12.20
N LYS A 59 17.14 -12.48 11.73
CA LYS A 59 17.09 -11.26 12.53
C LYS A 59 15.67 -10.95 13.01
N LEU A 60 14.66 -11.08 12.13
CA LEU A 60 13.28 -10.88 12.54
C LEU A 60 12.85 -11.90 13.62
N ASN A 61 13.22 -13.16 13.46
CA ASN A 61 12.92 -14.19 14.46
C ASN A 61 13.57 -13.87 15.81
N GLU A 62 14.82 -13.42 15.82
CA GLU A 62 15.52 -12.94 17.01
C GLU A 62 14.79 -11.75 17.66
N ASP A 63 14.45 -10.73 16.88
CA ASP A 63 13.71 -9.55 17.35
C ASP A 63 12.38 -9.93 18.00
N ILE A 64 11.61 -10.82 17.36
CA ILE A 64 10.34 -11.33 17.88
C ILE A 64 10.57 -12.08 19.20
N HIS A 65 11.59 -12.93 19.26
CA HIS A 65 11.92 -13.68 20.46
C HIS A 65 12.29 -12.75 21.63
N HIS A 66 13.07 -11.70 21.37
CA HIS A 66 13.41 -10.67 22.35
C HIS A 66 12.17 -9.88 22.80
N ILE A 67 11.27 -9.50 21.90
CA ILE A 67 10.02 -8.81 22.24
C ILE A 67 9.10 -9.72 23.08
N LYS A 68 8.92 -10.99 22.69
CA LYS A 68 8.08 -11.97 23.41
C LYS A 68 8.54 -12.16 24.86
N LYS A 69 9.85 -12.23 25.09
CA LYS A 69 10.44 -12.27 26.46
C LYS A 69 10.03 -11.06 27.30
N THR A 70 9.82 -9.91 26.68
CA THR A 70 9.51 -8.63 27.34
C THR A 70 8.02 -8.38 27.51
N ILE A 71 7.14 -9.08 26.79
CA ILE A 71 5.68 -8.95 26.89
C ILE A 71 5.13 -9.06 28.33
N PRO A 72 5.56 -10.01 29.18
CA PRO A 72 5.08 -10.08 30.56
C PRO A 72 5.39 -8.80 31.36
N ALA A 73 6.57 -8.20 31.17
CA ALA A 73 6.94 -6.94 31.79
C ALA A 73 6.10 -5.78 31.26
N VAL A 74 5.88 -5.72 29.95
CA VAL A 74 4.98 -4.75 29.30
C VAL A 74 3.57 -4.82 29.90
N LYS A 75 3.01 -6.02 30.06
CA LYS A 75 1.69 -6.21 30.69
C LYS A 75 1.64 -5.68 32.12
N ARG A 76 2.72 -5.86 32.89
CA ARG A 76 2.83 -5.35 34.27
C ARG A 76 2.93 -3.83 34.31
N ILE A 77 3.75 -3.22 33.44
CA ILE A 77 3.89 -1.75 33.35
C ILE A 77 2.57 -1.09 32.94
N PHE A 78 1.82 -1.67 32.00
CA PHE A 78 0.49 -1.16 31.64
C PHE A 78 -0.51 -1.18 32.82
N ASN A 79 -0.40 -2.16 33.71
CA ASN A 79 -1.32 -2.32 34.84
C ASN A 79 -0.88 -1.53 36.08
N LYS A 80 0.43 -1.43 36.32
CA LYS A 80 1.06 -0.76 37.47
C LYS A 80 2.29 0.02 37.01
N PRO A 81 2.10 1.15 36.30
CA PRO A 81 3.20 2.01 35.91
C PRO A 81 3.77 2.72 37.14
N ILE A 82 5.01 3.18 37.05
CA ILE A 82 5.54 4.11 38.05
C ILE A 82 4.91 5.47 37.79
N ILE A 83 4.34 6.05 38.85
CA ILE A 83 3.64 7.32 38.86
C ILE A 83 4.35 8.21 39.87
N VAL A 84 4.55 9.47 39.52
CA VAL A 84 5.01 10.50 40.45
C VAL A 84 3.80 11.33 40.84
N LEU A 85 3.69 11.67 42.12
CA LEU A 85 2.63 12.58 42.56
C LEU A 85 3.08 14.01 42.28
N LYS A 86 2.24 14.77 41.59
CA LYS A 86 2.44 16.20 41.35
C LYS A 86 1.46 16.99 42.20
N ASP A 87 1.99 18.00 42.89
CA ASP A 87 1.19 18.92 43.68
C ASP A 87 0.62 19.98 42.73
N SER A 88 -0.71 20.06 42.64
CA SER A 88 -1.43 21.18 42.00
C SER A 88 -2.27 21.89 43.05
N ASP A 89 -2.24 23.23 43.05
CA ASP A 89 -3.12 24.04 43.88
C ASP A 89 -4.43 24.28 43.10
N ASP A 90 -5.58 23.92 43.66
CA ASP A 90 -6.90 24.13 43.03
C ASP A 90 -7.92 24.71 44.01
N VAL A 91 -8.89 25.48 43.49
CA VAL A 91 -9.91 26.17 44.28
C VAL A 91 -11.22 25.37 44.27
N VAL A 92 -11.38 24.56 45.32
CA VAL A 92 -12.52 23.65 45.48
C VAL A 92 -13.53 24.18 46.50
N PRO A 93 -14.80 23.73 46.48
CA PRO A 93 -15.75 23.99 47.57
C PRO A 93 -15.15 23.60 48.92
N VAL A 94 -15.49 24.33 49.99
CA VAL A 94 -14.93 24.10 51.34
C VAL A 94 -15.05 22.63 51.76
N GLU A 95 -16.16 21.99 51.42
CA GLU A 95 -16.46 20.58 51.72
C GLU A 95 -15.46 19.60 51.10
N ASN A 96 -14.82 19.97 49.99
CA ASN A 96 -13.86 19.13 49.27
C ASN A 96 -12.40 19.52 49.55
N ALA A 97 -12.16 20.59 50.33
CA ALA A 97 -10.83 21.04 50.66
C ALA A 97 -10.17 20.06 51.65
N ARG A 98 -9.02 19.48 51.27
CA ARG A 98 -8.34 18.46 52.08
C ARG A 98 -7.21 19.02 52.94
N ILE A 99 -6.53 20.04 52.44
CA ILE A 99 -5.36 20.67 53.09
C ILE A 99 -5.60 22.18 53.13
N ILE A 100 -5.45 22.78 54.31
CA ILE A 100 -5.52 24.22 54.54
C ILE A 100 -4.16 24.68 55.03
N ASN A 101 -3.51 25.60 54.30
CA ASN A 101 -2.20 26.15 54.66
C ASN A 101 -2.23 27.69 54.65
N GLN A 102 -1.09 28.33 54.97
CA GLN A 102 -0.99 29.79 54.97
C GLN A 102 -1.29 30.41 53.58
N GLY A 103 -0.97 29.70 52.51
CA GLY A 103 -1.31 30.09 51.13
C GLY A 103 -2.81 30.06 50.86
N THR A 104 -3.55 29.12 51.45
CA THR A 104 -5.03 29.08 51.39
C THR A 104 -5.64 30.35 51.98
N PHE A 105 -5.15 30.81 53.13
CA PHE A 105 -5.62 32.04 53.76
C PHE A 105 -5.27 33.28 52.95
N LEU A 106 -4.04 33.36 52.41
CA LEU A 106 -3.61 34.46 51.55
C LEU A 106 -4.45 34.52 50.27
N HIS A 107 -4.71 33.38 49.64
CA HIS A 107 -5.55 33.30 48.45
C HIS A 107 -6.99 33.73 48.75
N LEU A 108 -7.57 33.30 49.88
CA LEU A 108 -8.91 33.69 50.30
C LEU A 108 -9.01 35.20 50.62
N ALA A 109 -7.98 35.77 51.26
CA ALA A 109 -7.90 37.20 51.54
C ALA A 109 -7.86 38.04 50.25
N ASN A 110 -7.14 37.56 49.24
CA ASN A 110 -7.04 38.24 47.93
C ASN A 110 -8.28 38.02 47.03
N HIS A 111 -9.10 36.99 47.30
CA HIS A 111 -10.25 36.63 46.47
C HIS A 111 -11.55 36.57 47.29
N GLY A 112 -12.02 37.74 47.74
CA GLY A 112 -13.25 37.89 48.53
C GLY A 112 -14.52 37.31 47.89
N GLN A 113 -14.54 37.12 46.58
CA GLN A 113 -15.60 36.43 45.84
C GLN A 113 -15.81 34.96 46.26
N TYR A 114 -14.81 34.35 46.91
CA TYR A 114 -14.91 32.99 47.45
C TYR A 114 -15.36 32.95 48.91
N VAL A 115 -15.74 34.10 49.49
CA VAL A 115 -16.35 34.21 50.82
C VAL A 115 -17.87 34.22 50.67
N SER A 116 -18.56 33.38 51.44
CA SER A 116 -20.03 33.31 51.45
C SER A 116 -20.67 34.34 52.37
N ASN A 117 -20.09 34.56 53.55
CA ASN A 117 -20.59 35.54 54.52
C ASN A 117 -19.47 35.95 55.49
N VAL A 118 -19.55 37.17 56.01
CA VAL A 118 -18.65 37.69 57.05
C VAL A 118 -19.50 37.95 58.29
N THR A 119 -19.12 37.34 59.41
CA THR A 119 -19.83 37.44 60.69
C THR A 119 -18.90 38.03 61.75
N ASP A 120 -19.45 38.48 62.88
CA ASP A 120 -18.67 39.03 64.00
C ASP A 120 -17.66 38.03 64.59
N HIS A 121 -17.78 36.74 64.24
CA HIS A 121 -16.91 35.64 64.70
C HIS A 121 -15.93 35.16 63.62
N GLY A 122 -15.93 35.78 62.44
CA GLY A 122 -14.99 35.47 61.36
C GLY A 122 -15.63 35.31 59.98
N VAL A 123 -14.81 34.84 59.04
CA VAL A 123 -15.13 34.73 57.61
C VAL A 123 -15.58 33.30 57.29
N LYS A 124 -16.73 33.14 56.62
CA LYS A 124 -17.24 31.84 56.15
C LYS A 124 -16.92 31.65 54.65
N PRO A 125 -15.88 30.90 54.27
CA PRO A 125 -15.57 30.65 52.87
C PRO A 125 -16.62 29.77 52.18
N ARG A 126 -16.76 29.94 50.86
CA ARG A 126 -17.52 29.09 49.94
C ARG A 126 -16.60 28.15 49.16
N LYS A 127 -15.41 28.62 48.80
CA LYS A 127 -14.35 27.84 48.15
C LYS A 127 -13.00 28.14 48.79
N LEU A 128 -12.11 27.17 48.80
CA LEU A 128 -10.76 27.27 49.35
C LEU A 128 -9.74 26.72 48.37
N LEU A 129 -8.59 27.38 48.31
CA LEU A 129 -7.42 26.84 47.62
C LEU A 129 -6.86 25.67 48.44
N THR A 130 -6.79 24.49 47.84
CA THR A 130 -6.24 23.29 48.47
C THR A 130 -5.24 22.62 47.55
N ARG A 131 -4.29 21.88 48.13
CA ARG A 131 -3.37 21.04 47.36
C ARG A 131 -4.06 19.74 46.98
N ILE A 132 -4.13 19.48 45.70
CA ILE A 132 -4.56 18.21 45.12
C ILE A 132 -3.32 17.47 44.63
N TYR A 133 -3.22 16.20 45.00
CA TYR A 133 -2.19 15.31 44.46
C TYR A 133 -2.73 14.69 43.17
N GLU A 134 -2.10 15.03 42.05
CA GLU A 134 -2.41 14.44 40.76
C GLU A 134 -1.36 13.38 40.39
N ASP A 135 -1.85 12.24 39.90
CA ASP A 135 -1.00 11.20 39.34
C ASP A 135 -0.35 11.69 38.02
N ASP A 136 0.96 11.94 38.08
CA ASP A 136 1.78 12.27 36.92
C ASP A 136 2.36 11.00 36.30
N TYR A 137 1.90 10.72 35.08
CA TYR A 137 2.34 9.61 34.26
C TYR A 137 3.47 10.02 33.28
N GLN A 138 3.83 11.30 33.20
CA GLN A 138 4.76 11.87 32.21
C GLN A 138 6.23 11.79 32.65
N ILE A 139 6.59 10.77 33.43
CA ILE A 139 8.00 10.50 33.72
C ILE A 139 8.74 10.02 32.47
N TYR A 140 10.05 10.27 32.44
CA TYR A 140 10.92 9.92 31.33
C TYR A 140 10.78 8.44 30.93
N GLU A 141 10.74 7.54 31.90
CA GLU A 141 10.66 6.10 31.68
C GLU A 141 9.34 5.67 31.06
N ASN A 142 8.23 6.32 31.41
CA ASN A 142 6.92 6.06 30.81
C ASN A 142 6.86 6.59 29.38
N MET A 143 7.49 7.74 29.10
CA MET A 143 7.62 8.25 27.73
C MET A 143 8.45 7.31 26.86
N VAL A 144 9.59 6.83 27.37
CA VAL A 144 10.43 5.84 26.69
C VAL A 144 9.70 4.52 26.50
N PHE A 145 8.98 4.03 27.52
CA PHE A 145 8.13 2.85 27.41
C PHE A 145 7.10 3.02 26.28
N CYS A 146 6.41 4.15 26.21
CA CYS A 146 5.45 4.39 25.15
C CYS A 146 6.13 4.50 23.77
N ASN A 147 7.35 5.05 23.67
CA ASN A 147 8.12 5.04 22.41
C ASN A 147 8.49 3.62 21.99
N TYR A 148 8.92 2.77 22.93
CA TYR A 148 9.15 1.34 22.69
C TYR A 148 7.88 0.65 22.17
N ILE A 149 6.72 0.92 22.76
CA ILE A 149 5.44 0.35 22.30
C ILE A 149 5.11 0.79 20.86
N ASP A 150 5.25 2.07 20.54
CA ASP A 150 5.04 2.59 19.18
C ASP A 150 6.00 1.92 18.18
N ASP A 151 7.28 1.81 18.52
CA ASP A 151 8.30 1.21 17.66
C ASP A 151 8.06 -0.29 17.46
N VAL A 152 7.68 -1.04 18.51
CA VAL A 152 7.29 -2.46 18.39
C VAL A 152 6.07 -2.62 17.50
N LEU A 153 5.02 -1.82 17.69
CA LEU A 153 3.83 -1.89 16.85
C LEU A 153 4.13 -1.50 15.39
N SER A 154 5.02 -0.53 15.17
CA SER A 154 5.49 -0.15 13.84
C SER A 154 6.27 -1.28 13.17
N LEU A 155 7.19 -1.93 13.89
CA LEU A 155 7.94 -3.09 13.43
C LEU A 155 7.00 -4.25 13.08
N VAL A 156 6.04 -4.56 13.95
CA VAL A 156 5.02 -5.58 13.71
C VAL A 156 4.23 -5.27 12.44
N LYS A 157 3.77 -4.03 12.28
CA LYS A 157 3.00 -3.62 11.09
C LYS A 157 3.84 -3.72 9.81
N LYS A 158 5.10 -3.25 9.83
CA LYS A 158 6.01 -3.32 8.68
C LYS A 158 6.26 -4.77 8.26
N ASN A 159 6.69 -5.61 9.20
CA ASN A 159 7.06 -6.99 8.90
C ASN A 159 5.86 -7.86 8.54
N ARG A 160 4.67 -7.61 9.12
CA ARG A 160 3.44 -8.27 8.67
C ARG A 160 3.11 -7.97 7.21
N ARG A 161 3.27 -6.72 6.77
CA ARG A 161 3.04 -6.34 5.36
C ARG A 161 3.99 -7.11 4.45
N ILE A 162 5.28 -7.11 4.75
CA ILE A 162 6.30 -7.82 3.96
C ILE A 162 5.98 -9.32 3.88
N LEU A 163 5.77 -9.97 5.02
CA LEU A 163 5.46 -11.41 5.05
C LEU A 163 4.14 -11.74 4.34
N ASN A 164 3.12 -10.90 4.47
CA ASN A 164 1.86 -11.08 3.74
C ASN A 164 2.06 -10.89 2.22
N SER A 165 2.87 -9.93 1.78
CA SER A 165 3.23 -9.77 0.36
C SER A 165 3.97 -10.98 -0.18
N LEU A 166 4.91 -11.55 0.59
CA LEU A 166 5.63 -12.78 0.22
C LEU A 166 4.67 -13.98 0.09
N LEU A 167 3.78 -14.17 1.07
CA LEU A 167 2.77 -15.24 1.02
C LEU A 167 1.78 -15.04 -0.12
N TYR A 168 1.35 -13.80 -0.37
CA TYR A 168 0.47 -13.46 -1.47
C TYR A 168 1.10 -13.79 -2.82
N ALA A 169 2.36 -13.39 -3.04
CA ALA A 169 3.10 -13.74 -4.25
C ALA A 169 3.23 -15.27 -4.41
N SER A 170 3.41 -16.01 -3.30
CA SER A 170 3.38 -17.49 -3.30
C SER A 170 2.03 -18.04 -3.76
N ASP A 171 0.95 -17.49 -3.22
CA ASP A 171 -0.40 -17.96 -3.50
C ASP A 171 -0.79 -17.67 -4.94
N ILE A 172 -0.44 -16.49 -5.48
CA ILE A 172 -0.65 -16.12 -6.90
C ILE A 172 -0.08 -17.17 -7.83
N MET A 173 1.15 -17.63 -7.62
CA MET A 173 1.77 -18.64 -8.48
C MET A 173 0.98 -19.96 -8.46
N ARG A 174 0.48 -20.37 -7.28
CA ARG A 174 -0.30 -21.60 -7.10
C ARG A 174 -1.72 -21.49 -7.68
N PHE A 175 -2.42 -20.37 -7.46
CA PHE A 175 -3.77 -20.16 -7.97
C PHE A 175 -3.79 -20.04 -9.50
N ASN A 176 -2.83 -19.32 -10.09
CA ASN A 176 -2.76 -19.15 -11.54
C ASN A 176 -2.45 -20.43 -12.32
N LEU A 177 -1.79 -21.43 -11.71
CA LEU A 177 -1.59 -22.75 -12.29
C LEU A 177 -2.90 -23.54 -12.44
N LEU A 178 -3.84 -23.34 -11.52
CA LEU A 178 -5.10 -24.07 -11.45
C LEU A 178 -6.20 -23.41 -12.29
N GLU A 179 -6.12 -22.09 -12.49
CA GLU A 179 -7.08 -21.33 -13.27
C GLU A 179 -6.78 -21.34 -14.78
N LYS A 180 -7.54 -22.16 -15.53
CA LYS A 180 -7.54 -22.17 -17.02
C LYS A 180 -7.96 -20.83 -17.67
N VAL A 181 -8.38 -19.85 -16.88
CA VAL A 181 -8.73 -18.50 -17.32
C VAL A 181 -7.48 -17.66 -17.62
N ASN A 182 -6.32 -18.00 -17.09
CA ASN A 182 -5.12 -17.22 -17.34
C ASN A 182 -4.35 -17.69 -18.58
N HIS A 183 -3.70 -16.76 -19.27
CA HIS A 183 -2.94 -17.07 -20.48
C HIS A 183 -1.67 -17.85 -20.11
N VAL A 184 -1.24 -18.83 -20.92
CA VAL A 184 0.00 -19.59 -20.62
C VAL A 184 1.23 -18.66 -20.51
N ASN A 185 1.32 -17.64 -21.38
CA ASN A 185 2.42 -16.66 -21.29
C ASN A 185 2.35 -15.79 -20.02
N TYR A 186 1.15 -15.58 -19.45
CA TYR A 186 1.03 -14.88 -18.17
C TYR A 186 1.70 -15.68 -17.06
N PHE A 187 1.48 -17.00 -17.03
CA PHE A 187 2.14 -17.88 -16.07
C PHE A 187 3.67 -17.91 -16.26
N LEU A 188 4.15 -17.99 -17.50
CA LEU A 188 5.58 -17.94 -17.80
C LEU A 188 6.20 -16.61 -17.35
N ALA A 189 5.51 -15.50 -17.58
CA ALA A 189 5.96 -14.18 -17.16
C ALA A 189 6.04 -14.06 -15.63
N LEU A 190 5.03 -14.54 -14.90
CA LEU A 190 5.06 -14.61 -13.45
C LEU A 190 6.26 -15.43 -12.96
N GLY A 191 6.49 -16.60 -13.57
CA GLY A 191 7.66 -17.43 -13.28
C GLY A 191 8.96 -16.65 -13.45
N LYS A 192 9.13 -15.91 -14.56
CA LYS A 192 10.32 -15.09 -14.83
C LYS A 192 10.52 -13.96 -13.81
N LEU A 193 9.46 -13.24 -13.48
CA LEU A 193 9.50 -12.19 -12.45
C LEU A 193 9.86 -12.76 -11.07
N HIS A 194 9.38 -13.96 -10.75
CA HIS A 194 9.72 -14.67 -9.50
C HIS A 194 11.15 -15.19 -9.46
N THR A 195 11.65 -15.78 -10.56
CA THR A 195 13.02 -16.32 -10.62
C THR A 195 14.09 -15.25 -10.47
N GLY A 196 13.82 -14.02 -10.94
CA GLY A 196 14.68 -12.87 -10.69
C GLY A 196 14.73 -12.45 -9.23
N TYR A 197 13.73 -12.82 -8.42
CA TYR A 197 13.61 -12.39 -7.01
C TYR A 197 14.13 -13.42 -5.99
N ILE A 198 13.73 -14.71 -6.03
CA ILE A 198 14.09 -15.68 -4.97
C ILE A 198 14.33 -17.09 -5.53
N ARG A 199 15.56 -17.62 -5.39
CA ARG A 199 15.92 -19.00 -5.77
C ARG A 199 15.55 -20.09 -4.74
N ASP A 200 15.23 -19.73 -3.48
CA ASP A 200 14.95 -20.68 -2.36
C ASP A 200 13.56 -20.50 -1.71
N PHE A 201 12.54 -20.24 -2.52
CA PHE A 201 11.22 -19.78 -2.07
C PHE A 201 10.46 -20.74 -1.14
N SER A 202 10.63 -22.06 -1.33
CA SER A 202 9.84 -23.07 -0.61
C SER A 202 10.13 -23.14 0.89
N GLN A 203 11.37 -22.86 1.30
CA GLN A 203 11.79 -22.91 2.71
C GLN A 203 11.15 -21.76 3.51
N TYR A 204 11.05 -20.57 2.90
CA TYR A 204 10.61 -19.36 3.58
C TYR A 204 9.09 -19.21 3.70
N VAL A 205 8.28 -19.94 2.91
CA VAL A 205 6.81 -19.88 3.03
C VAL A 205 6.33 -20.37 4.40
N SER A 206 6.87 -21.51 4.85
CA SER A 206 6.53 -22.09 6.15
C SER A 206 6.92 -21.18 7.30
N LEU A 207 8.17 -20.69 7.28
CA LEU A 207 8.72 -19.75 8.24
C LEU A 207 7.93 -18.42 8.26
N SER A 208 7.53 -17.90 7.09
CA SER A 208 6.74 -16.67 6.99
C SER A 208 5.40 -16.77 7.72
N ARG A 209 4.71 -17.91 7.60
CA ARG A 209 3.44 -18.15 8.30
C ARG A 209 3.63 -18.21 9.81
N GLU A 210 4.70 -18.86 10.27
CA GLU A 210 5.04 -18.93 11.69
C GLU A 210 5.34 -17.54 12.26
N LEU A 211 6.23 -16.78 11.62
CA LEU A 211 6.58 -15.42 12.03
C LEU A 211 5.36 -14.48 12.02
N LEU A 212 4.48 -14.60 11.03
CA LEU A 212 3.21 -13.85 11.01
C LEU A 212 2.33 -14.18 12.21
N HIS A 213 2.21 -15.46 12.57
CA HIS A 213 1.49 -15.87 13.76
C HIS A 213 2.11 -15.24 15.03
N GLU A 214 3.43 -15.30 15.17
CA GLU A 214 4.14 -14.71 16.32
C GLU A 214 3.95 -13.19 16.42
N LEU A 215 4.07 -12.48 15.30
CA LEU A 215 3.80 -11.04 15.21
C LEU A 215 2.36 -10.71 15.60
N SER A 216 1.40 -11.56 15.24
CA SER A 216 0.00 -11.42 15.65
C SER A 216 -0.15 -11.52 17.17
N GLN A 217 0.53 -12.48 17.81
CA GLN A 217 0.48 -12.65 19.26
C GLN A 217 1.00 -11.39 19.99
N ILE A 218 2.04 -10.74 19.45
CA ILE A 218 2.57 -9.49 19.99
C ILE A 218 1.51 -8.38 19.91
N SER A 219 0.87 -8.18 18.75
CA SER A 219 -0.15 -7.15 18.60
C SER A 219 -1.36 -7.40 19.48
N TYR A 220 -1.84 -8.65 19.59
CA TYR A 220 -2.92 -9.04 20.51
C TYR A 220 -2.56 -8.84 21.98
N ALA A 221 -1.28 -8.93 22.35
CA ALA A 221 -0.83 -8.66 23.71
C ALA A 221 -0.79 -7.15 24.03
N ILE A 222 -0.49 -6.29 23.06
CA ILE A 222 -0.29 -4.85 23.28
C ILE A 222 -1.56 -4.04 23.02
N ASN A 223 -2.22 -4.23 21.87
CA ASN A 223 -3.35 -3.39 21.41
C ASN A 223 -4.47 -3.22 22.44
N PRO A 224 -4.95 -4.28 23.14
CA PRO A 224 -6.00 -4.13 24.14
C PRO A 224 -5.61 -3.27 25.35
N ARG A 225 -4.32 -2.95 25.54
CA ARG A 225 -3.81 -2.20 26.69
C ARG A 225 -3.52 -0.74 26.38
N LEU A 226 -3.66 -0.31 25.12
CA LEU A 226 -3.40 1.07 24.72
C LEU A 226 -4.37 2.07 25.35
N HIS A 227 -5.56 1.65 25.80
CA HIS A 227 -6.51 2.50 26.51
C HIS A 227 -6.07 2.90 27.93
N LYS A 228 -5.00 2.28 28.48
CA LYS A 228 -4.55 2.53 29.84
C LYS A 228 -3.97 3.95 30.01
N PRO A 229 -4.09 4.54 31.23
CA PRO A 229 -3.72 5.94 31.47
C PRO A 229 -2.25 6.25 31.18
N VAL A 230 -1.33 5.30 31.41
CA VAL A 230 0.09 5.46 31.10
C VAL A 230 0.35 5.81 29.63
N TYR A 231 -0.43 5.26 28.70
CA TYR A 231 -0.27 5.50 27.28
C TYR A 231 -1.11 6.71 26.82
N GLN A 232 -2.37 6.80 27.26
CA GLN A 232 -3.27 7.88 26.88
C GLN A 232 -2.77 9.27 27.33
N LYS A 233 -2.25 9.38 28.56
CA LYS A 233 -1.69 10.65 29.08
C LYS A 233 -0.33 11.01 28.46
N ASN A 234 0.30 10.09 27.71
CA ASN A 234 1.59 10.27 27.04
C ASN A 234 1.46 10.30 25.50
N LEU A 235 0.28 10.55 24.92
CA LEU A 235 0.12 10.63 23.46
C LEU A 235 0.92 11.79 22.84
N LYS A 236 0.99 12.94 23.52
CA LYS A 236 1.73 14.13 23.10
C LYS A 236 3.16 14.15 23.69
N ARG A 237 3.95 13.11 23.40
CA ARG A 237 5.33 12.95 23.89
C ARG A 237 6.37 13.17 22.79
N ASN A 238 7.62 13.42 23.19
CA ASN A 238 8.76 13.41 22.28
C ASN A 238 9.15 11.97 21.91
N ARG A 239 9.16 11.63 20.62
CA ARG A 239 9.53 10.29 20.13
C ARG A 239 11.02 10.08 19.94
N TYR A 240 11.80 11.16 19.85
CA TYR A 240 13.25 11.12 19.60
C TYR A 240 14.05 11.30 20.88
N LEU A 241 13.55 10.75 21.99
CA LEU A 241 14.27 10.79 23.25
C LEU A 241 15.51 9.89 23.14
N LYS A 242 16.70 10.48 23.33
CA LYS A 242 17.93 9.70 23.48
C LYS A 242 17.77 8.76 24.66
N LEU A 243 18.07 7.48 24.47
CA LEU A 243 17.93 6.45 25.49
C LEU A 243 19.01 6.65 26.57
N LYS A 244 18.58 7.11 27.76
CA LYS A 244 19.42 7.34 28.94
C LYS A 244 19.20 6.23 29.95
N LYS A 245 20.27 5.83 30.61
CA LYS A 245 20.20 4.87 31.72
C LYS A 245 19.79 5.63 32.99
N THR A 246 18.63 5.31 33.56
CA THR A 246 18.12 5.94 34.79
C THR A 246 18.03 4.92 35.92
N ASN A 247 17.89 5.38 37.16
CA ASN A 247 17.75 4.50 38.33
C ASN A 247 16.54 3.57 38.23
N ILE A 248 15.41 4.04 37.68
CA ILE A 248 14.22 3.22 37.46
C ILE A 248 14.52 2.09 36.45
N PHE A 249 15.20 2.40 35.34
CA PHE A 249 15.61 1.38 34.36
C PHE A 249 16.67 0.41 34.89
N ILE A 250 17.42 0.76 35.94
CA ILE A 250 18.42 -0.12 36.55
C ILE A 250 17.78 -1.04 37.59
N SER A 251 16.94 -0.46 38.46
CA SER A 251 16.49 -1.07 39.71
C SER A 251 15.16 -1.80 39.56
N GLN A 252 14.24 -1.31 38.72
CA GLN A 252 12.93 -1.95 38.54
C GLN A 252 13.02 -3.02 37.45
N LYS A 253 12.66 -4.26 37.81
CA LYS A 253 12.81 -5.47 36.98
C LYS A 253 12.16 -5.37 35.60
N ASP A 254 10.94 -4.83 35.52
CA ASP A 254 10.14 -4.73 34.30
C ASP A 254 10.63 -3.62 33.37
N TYR A 255 10.88 -2.42 33.89
CA TYR A 255 11.43 -1.31 33.13
C TYR A 255 12.84 -1.63 32.63
N LYS A 256 13.65 -2.33 33.42
CA LYS A 256 14.98 -2.83 33.01
C LYS A 256 14.90 -3.75 31.80
N LEU A 257 13.91 -4.64 31.76
CA LEU A 257 13.73 -5.58 30.66
C LEU A 257 13.33 -4.84 29.38
N VAL A 258 12.37 -3.90 29.48
CA VAL A 258 11.98 -3.02 28.36
C VAL A 258 13.17 -2.22 27.85
N TYR A 259 13.96 -1.63 28.75
CA TYR A 259 15.15 -0.85 28.36
C TYR A 259 16.16 -1.67 27.56
N LYS A 260 16.45 -2.90 28.00
CA LYS A 260 17.39 -3.80 27.30
C LYS A 260 16.88 -4.11 25.89
N THR A 261 15.65 -4.60 25.78
CA THR A 261 15.06 -4.93 24.47
C THR A 261 14.97 -3.71 23.56
N TYR A 262 14.61 -2.54 24.10
CA TYR A 262 14.53 -1.33 23.29
C TYR A 262 15.91 -0.86 22.81
N LYS A 263 16.96 -1.03 23.63
CA LYS A 263 18.34 -0.76 23.21
C LYS A 263 18.76 -1.67 22.06
N ASP A 264 18.43 -2.96 22.14
CA ASP A 264 18.78 -3.94 21.11
C ASP A 264 18.04 -3.64 19.79
N LEU A 265 16.75 -3.29 19.85
CA LEU A 265 15.94 -2.92 18.66
C LEU A 265 16.36 -1.60 17.99
N VAL A 266 16.84 -0.63 18.77
CA VAL A 266 17.21 0.71 18.25
C VAL A 266 18.64 0.73 17.69
N GLY A 267 19.48 -0.26 18.00
CA GLY A 267 20.90 -0.26 17.65
C GLY A 267 21.67 0.93 18.24
N GLU A 268 22.90 1.16 17.78
CA GLU A 268 23.66 2.38 18.14
C GLU A 268 23.01 3.62 17.51
N GLN A 269 22.02 4.19 18.22
CA GLN A 269 21.38 5.49 18.01
C GLN A 269 20.80 5.73 16.60
N LYS A 270 19.47 5.90 16.55
CA LYS A 270 18.78 6.68 15.50
C LYS A 270 19.47 8.05 15.35
N SER A 271 20.51 8.15 14.53
CA SER A 271 20.86 9.42 13.90
C SER A 271 19.61 9.88 13.18
N LYS A 272 19.33 11.19 13.20
CA LYS A 272 18.31 11.74 12.29
C LYS A 272 18.54 11.09 10.92
N PRO A 273 17.50 10.57 10.22
CA PRO A 273 17.68 10.26 8.82
C PRO A 273 18.31 11.51 8.21
N LYS A 274 19.46 11.36 7.55
CA LYS A 274 19.94 12.43 6.70
C LYS A 274 18.77 12.68 5.75
N GLU A 275 18.21 13.87 5.81
CA GLU A 275 17.29 14.35 4.78
C GLU A 275 18.16 14.54 3.54
N ASP A 276 18.58 13.44 2.91
CA ASP A 276 19.02 13.48 1.54
C ASP A 276 17.73 13.79 0.78
N ILE A 277 17.57 15.07 0.44
CA ILE A 277 16.45 15.56 -0.35
C ILE A 277 16.65 14.94 -1.73
N ILE A 278 15.99 13.80 -1.97
CA ILE A 278 15.85 13.28 -3.32
C ILE A 278 15.08 14.34 -4.10
N GLU A 279 15.63 14.78 -5.23
CA GLU A 279 14.89 15.68 -6.12
C GLU A 279 13.69 14.91 -6.69
N ASP A 280 12.47 15.43 -6.46
CA ASP A 280 11.22 14.80 -6.90
C ASP A 280 11.22 14.44 -8.40
N GLU A 281 11.92 15.22 -9.21
CA GLU A 281 12.08 14.98 -10.65
C GLU A 281 12.92 13.72 -10.96
N GLU A 282 13.99 13.48 -10.21
CA GLU A 282 14.84 12.30 -10.42
C GLU A 282 14.11 11.02 -10.05
N MET A 283 13.44 11.01 -8.89
CA MET A 283 12.60 9.88 -8.45
C MET A 283 11.54 9.56 -9.50
N ARG A 284 10.87 10.58 -10.03
CA ARG A 284 9.86 10.44 -11.09
C ARG A 284 10.43 9.80 -12.36
N GLN A 285 11.59 10.27 -12.83
CA GLN A 285 12.21 9.73 -14.05
C GLN A 285 12.58 8.25 -13.86
N ARG A 286 13.14 7.88 -12.70
CA ARG A 286 13.47 6.49 -12.36
C ARG A 286 12.21 5.61 -12.28
N TYR A 287 11.14 6.14 -11.69
CA TYR A 287 9.85 5.44 -11.63
C TYR A 287 9.26 5.19 -13.02
N LEU A 288 9.24 6.22 -13.90
CA LEU A 288 8.75 6.06 -15.27
C LEU A 288 9.63 5.10 -16.09
N LEU A 289 10.95 5.08 -15.85
CA LEU A 289 11.85 4.11 -16.48
C LEU A 289 11.54 2.67 -16.04
N TYR A 290 11.24 2.44 -14.75
CA TYR A 290 10.75 1.15 -14.28
C TYR A 290 9.46 0.74 -14.99
N VAL A 291 8.47 1.65 -15.05
CA VAL A 291 7.19 1.37 -15.70
C VAL A 291 7.41 1.08 -17.19
N GLN A 292 8.37 1.75 -17.83
CA GLN A 292 8.76 1.50 -19.21
C GLN A 292 9.28 0.07 -19.39
N MET A 293 10.21 -0.38 -18.53
CA MET A 293 10.73 -1.75 -18.59
C MET A 293 9.62 -2.77 -18.36
N LEU A 294 8.79 -2.56 -17.34
CA LEU A 294 7.69 -3.47 -17.04
C LEU A 294 6.64 -3.50 -18.17
N THR A 295 6.42 -2.39 -18.87
CA THR A 295 5.51 -2.31 -20.02
C THR A 295 6.05 -3.11 -21.21
N ILE A 296 7.35 -3.00 -21.52
CA ILE A 296 7.98 -3.79 -22.59
C ILE A 296 7.90 -5.28 -22.27
N PHE A 297 8.15 -5.64 -21.01
CA PHE A 297 7.99 -7.01 -20.53
C PHE A 297 6.53 -7.49 -20.65
N ALA A 298 5.56 -6.67 -20.21
CA ALA A 298 4.12 -6.93 -20.33
C ALA A 298 3.66 -7.20 -21.76
N ILE A 299 4.13 -6.40 -22.72
CA ILE A 299 3.76 -6.50 -24.14
C ILE A 299 4.22 -7.84 -24.72
N GLY A 300 5.51 -8.19 -24.62
CA GLY A 300 5.99 -9.42 -25.23
C GLY A 300 5.43 -10.69 -24.57
N HIS A 301 5.04 -10.62 -23.30
CA HIS A 301 4.30 -11.68 -22.61
C HIS A 301 2.77 -11.66 -22.85
N PHE A 302 2.24 -10.66 -23.57
CA PHE A 302 0.84 -10.59 -24.01
C PHE A 302 0.59 -11.26 -25.38
N ARG A 303 1.64 -11.77 -26.06
CA ARG A 303 1.68 -12.35 -27.45
C ARG A 303 2.13 -11.42 -28.57
N PHE A 304 2.45 -10.17 -28.24
CA PHE A 304 3.07 -9.28 -29.21
C PHE A 304 4.48 -9.76 -29.55
N VAL A 305 4.81 -9.74 -30.84
CA VAL A 305 6.11 -10.17 -31.36
C VAL A 305 6.84 -8.96 -31.93
N ILE A 306 8.15 -8.94 -31.72
CA ILE A 306 9.07 -7.96 -32.28
C ILE A 306 9.93 -8.66 -33.34
N LYS A 307 10.41 -7.91 -34.33
CA LYS A 307 11.32 -8.47 -35.33
C LYS A 307 12.59 -8.99 -34.64
N PRO A 308 12.98 -10.27 -34.86
CA PRO A 308 14.21 -10.82 -34.31
C PRO A 308 15.42 -9.98 -34.75
N GLY A 309 16.26 -9.56 -33.80
CA GLY A 309 17.44 -8.74 -34.05
C GLY A 309 17.23 -7.22 -33.99
N LEU A 310 15.98 -6.73 -33.85
CA LEU A 310 15.76 -5.31 -33.55
C LEU A 310 16.27 -5.01 -32.14
N LYS A 311 17.16 -4.03 -32.03
CA LYS A 311 17.60 -3.48 -30.75
C LYS A 311 16.63 -2.41 -30.27
N ILE A 312 16.28 -2.47 -29.00
CA ILE A 312 15.45 -1.50 -28.29
C ILE A 312 16.39 -0.55 -27.58
N ASP A 313 16.33 0.74 -27.90
CA ASP A 313 16.96 1.81 -27.13
C ASP A 313 16.05 2.20 -25.96
N PHE A 314 16.52 2.02 -24.74
CA PHE A 314 15.76 2.36 -23.53
C PHE A 314 15.85 3.84 -23.15
N ASN A 315 16.84 4.58 -23.67
CA ASN A 315 16.98 6.01 -23.46
C ASN A 315 16.04 6.81 -24.38
N SER A 316 15.90 6.39 -25.63
CA SER A 316 14.95 6.98 -26.58
C SER A 316 14.00 5.91 -27.12
N LEU A 317 13.05 5.50 -26.30
CA LEU A 317 12.18 4.39 -26.64
C LEU A 317 11.34 4.70 -27.88
N TYR A 318 11.53 3.89 -28.92
CA TYR A 318 10.66 3.76 -30.06
C TYR A 318 10.72 2.32 -30.59
N VAL A 319 9.66 1.55 -30.37
CA VAL A 319 9.62 0.14 -30.76
C VAL A 319 8.23 -0.25 -31.26
N SER A 320 8.20 -1.04 -32.33
CA SER A 320 6.97 -1.56 -32.92
C SER A 320 6.82 -3.05 -32.65
N PHE A 321 5.67 -3.43 -32.14
CA PHE A 321 5.26 -4.81 -31.95
C PHE A 321 4.07 -5.16 -32.84
N THR A 322 3.93 -6.44 -33.20
CA THR A 322 2.79 -6.94 -33.95
C THR A 322 2.17 -8.16 -33.30
N PHE A 323 0.85 -8.25 -33.38
CA PHE A 323 0.09 -9.45 -33.02
C PHE A 323 -1.07 -9.58 -33.99
N LYS A 324 -1.09 -10.66 -34.79
CA LYS A 324 -2.09 -10.83 -35.87
C LYS A 324 -2.16 -9.57 -36.74
N THR A 325 -3.30 -8.88 -36.72
CA THR A 325 -3.55 -7.63 -37.46
C THR A 325 -3.32 -6.36 -36.64
N TRP A 326 -3.05 -6.48 -35.34
CA TRP A 326 -2.70 -5.34 -34.49
C TRP A 326 -1.22 -4.99 -34.65
N LYS A 327 -0.96 -3.69 -34.79
CA LYS A 327 0.36 -3.08 -34.63
C LYS A 327 0.33 -2.18 -33.40
N LEU A 328 1.31 -2.33 -32.52
CA LEU A 328 1.50 -1.51 -31.32
C LEU A 328 2.84 -0.81 -31.41
N ASP A 329 2.81 0.51 -31.55
CA ASP A 329 4.00 1.36 -31.49
C ASP A 329 4.11 1.94 -30.07
N VAL A 330 5.25 1.71 -29.42
CA VAL A 330 5.54 2.20 -28.07
C VAL A 330 6.67 3.20 -28.14
N PHE A 331 6.44 4.39 -27.58
CA PHE A 331 7.47 5.43 -27.55
C PHE A 331 7.34 6.37 -26.36
N THR A 332 8.42 7.04 -26.00
CA THR A 332 8.45 8.00 -24.88
C THR A 332 8.59 9.43 -25.34
N ASN A 333 8.02 10.38 -24.58
CA ASN A 333 8.29 11.80 -24.77
C ASN A 333 9.49 12.29 -23.92
N ASN A 334 9.79 13.59 -23.99
CA ASN A 334 10.90 14.20 -23.25
C ASN A 334 10.79 14.05 -21.72
N LYS A 335 9.59 13.80 -21.19
CA LYS A 335 9.34 13.57 -19.76
C LYS A 335 9.37 12.09 -19.38
N LYS A 336 9.75 11.20 -20.29
CA LYS A 336 9.68 9.72 -20.14
C LYS A 336 8.25 9.19 -19.95
N GLU A 337 7.22 9.97 -20.26
CA GLU A 337 5.84 9.48 -20.30
C GLU A 337 5.70 8.50 -21.48
N ILE A 338 5.03 7.37 -21.27
CA ILE A 338 4.98 6.26 -22.22
C ILE A 338 3.72 6.38 -23.06
N ILE A 339 3.87 6.44 -24.37
CA ILE A 339 2.77 6.49 -25.34
C ILE A 339 2.63 5.13 -26.00
N LEU A 340 1.41 4.62 -26.00
CA LEU A 340 1.02 3.36 -26.61
C LEU A 340 0.08 3.66 -27.78
N HIS A 341 0.52 3.35 -28.99
CA HIS A 341 -0.25 3.61 -30.21
C HIS A 341 -0.65 2.30 -30.87
N PHE A 342 -1.94 1.96 -30.72
CA PHE A 342 -2.55 0.77 -31.30
C PHE A 342 -3.15 1.10 -32.67
N ASN A 343 -2.86 0.26 -33.66
CA ASN A 343 -3.44 0.34 -35.00
C ASN A 343 -3.95 -1.05 -35.43
N LYS A 344 -5.24 -1.11 -35.75
CA LYS A 344 -5.86 -2.25 -36.46
C LYS A 344 -6.87 -1.72 -37.49
N ASP A 345 -8.13 -1.55 -37.09
CA ASP A 345 -9.17 -0.97 -37.93
C ASP A 345 -9.20 0.55 -37.78
N GLN A 346 -8.92 1.03 -36.56
CA GLN A 346 -8.72 2.43 -36.25
C GLN A 346 -7.44 2.63 -35.43
N SER A 347 -6.95 3.86 -35.43
CA SER A 347 -5.85 4.29 -34.57
C SER A 347 -6.40 4.65 -33.19
N TYR A 348 -5.78 4.13 -32.14
CA TYR A 348 -6.10 4.46 -30.75
C TYR A 348 -4.83 4.68 -29.94
N LYS A 349 -4.73 5.82 -29.25
CA LYS A 349 -3.53 6.24 -28.52
C LYS A 349 -3.81 6.46 -27.03
N MET A 350 -3.01 5.81 -26.20
CA MET A 350 -3.00 6.00 -24.75
C MET A 350 -1.65 6.55 -24.29
N ILE A 351 -1.65 7.32 -23.20
CA ILE A 351 -0.43 7.76 -22.53
C ILE A 351 -0.44 7.35 -21.06
N LEU A 352 0.66 6.81 -20.56
CA LEU A 352 0.91 6.52 -19.16
C LEU A 352 1.67 7.69 -18.54
N VAL A 353 1.09 8.32 -17.52
CA VAL A 353 1.65 9.50 -16.85
C VAL A 353 1.64 9.32 -15.34
N ASN A 354 2.65 9.85 -14.65
CA ASN A 354 2.64 9.88 -13.20
C ASN A 354 1.42 10.71 -12.71
N SER A 355 0.68 10.19 -11.73
CA SER A 355 -0.51 10.82 -11.13
C SER A 355 -0.25 12.26 -10.73
N ASP A 356 0.92 12.53 -10.17
CA ASP A 356 1.27 13.81 -9.55
C ASP A 356 1.46 14.94 -10.57
N ASP A 357 1.79 14.59 -11.82
CA ASP A 357 2.08 15.54 -12.91
C ASP A 357 1.07 15.50 -14.05
N ALA A 358 0.00 14.72 -13.90
CA ALA A 358 -0.96 14.46 -14.96
C ALA A 358 -1.67 15.75 -15.41
N LYS A 359 -1.40 16.17 -16.65
CA LYS A 359 -2.14 17.27 -17.29
C LYS A 359 -3.51 16.80 -17.80
N SER A 360 -4.35 17.76 -18.20
CA SER A 360 -5.68 17.46 -18.74
C SER A 360 -5.60 16.69 -20.06
N LEU A 361 -6.60 15.85 -20.33
CA LEU A 361 -6.74 15.13 -21.60
C LEU A 361 -6.67 16.10 -22.81
N THR A 362 -7.23 17.30 -22.69
CA THR A 362 -7.18 18.33 -23.73
C THR A 362 -5.75 18.73 -24.11
N TYR A 363 -4.84 18.80 -23.13
CA TYR A 363 -3.42 19.09 -23.38
C TYR A 363 -2.77 17.98 -24.21
N TYR A 364 -2.93 16.73 -23.79
CA TYR A 364 -2.32 15.59 -24.48
C TYR A 364 -2.95 15.33 -25.84
N LYS A 365 -4.26 15.55 -25.98
CA LYS A 365 -4.96 15.45 -27.26
C LYS A 365 -4.44 16.48 -28.27
N LYS A 366 -4.16 17.72 -27.84
CA LYS A 366 -3.61 18.77 -28.71
C LYS A 366 -2.17 18.47 -29.16
N ASN A 367 -1.33 17.99 -28.25
CA ASN A 367 0.12 17.87 -28.52
C ASN A 367 0.53 16.53 -29.14
N TYR A 368 -0.20 15.46 -28.81
CA TYR A 368 0.19 14.08 -29.15
C TYR A 368 -0.96 13.26 -29.78
N ALA A 369 -2.14 13.87 -29.98
CA ALA A 369 -3.35 13.20 -30.46
C ALA A 369 -3.74 11.99 -29.61
N ILE A 370 -3.65 12.13 -28.28
CA ILE A 370 -4.01 11.09 -27.31
C ILE A 370 -5.54 11.00 -27.16
N ASP A 371 -6.04 9.77 -27.15
CA ASP A 371 -7.45 9.44 -26.93
C ASP A 371 -7.75 9.23 -25.44
N GLU A 372 -6.80 8.67 -24.69
CA GLU A 372 -6.96 8.40 -23.25
C GLU A 372 -5.67 8.64 -22.45
N VAL A 373 -5.81 9.27 -21.28
CA VAL A 373 -4.72 9.49 -20.31
C VAL A 373 -4.91 8.52 -19.15
N ILE A 374 -3.90 7.69 -18.90
CA ILE A 374 -3.87 6.73 -17.81
C ILE A 374 -2.90 7.22 -16.75
N LYS A 375 -3.43 7.53 -15.57
CA LYS A 375 -2.64 7.94 -14.42
C LYS A 375 -2.10 6.69 -13.72
N ILE A 376 -0.80 6.70 -13.44
CA ILE A 376 -0.09 5.63 -12.74
C ILE A 376 0.61 6.18 -11.52
N SER A 377 0.65 5.40 -10.44
CA SER A 377 1.30 5.80 -9.19
C SER A 377 1.93 4.62 -8.47
N HIS A 378 3.01 4.89 -7.75
CA HIS A 378 3.64 3.92 -6.85
C HIS A 378 3.03 3.95 -5.44
N HIS A 379 2.14 4.88 -5.14
CA HIS A 379 1.50 5.00 -3.83
C HIS A 379 0.47 3.88 -3.63
N ASP A 380 0.55 3.20 -2.48
CA ASP A 380 -0.36 2.10 -2.11
C ASP A 380 -1.63 2.68 -1.47
N GLU A 381 -2.61 3.01 -2.33
CA GLU A 381 -3.96 3.40 -1.96
C GLU A 381 -4.94 2.24 -2.21
N GLY A 382 -6.02 2.17 -1.40
CA GLY A 382 -7.01 1.11 -1.49
C GLY A 382 -7.62 1.03 -2.90
N TYR A 383 -7.77 -0.19 -3.44
CA TYR A 383 -8.19 -0.42 -4.83
C TYR A 383 -9.48 0.33 -5.22
N LEU A 384 -10.44 0.47 -4.28
CA LEU A 384 -11.72 1.15 -4.52
C LEU A 384 -11.65 2.66 -4.32
N GLU A 385 -10.65 3.15 -3.58
CA GLU A 385 -10.51 4.56 -3.21
C GLU A 385 -9.65 5.33 -4.23
N ARG A 386 -8.71 4.64 -4.89
CA ARG A 386 -7.80 5.26 -5.85
C ARG A 386 -8.45 5.53 -7.20
N ASP A 387 -8.05 6.61 -7.86
CA ASP A 387 -8.45 6.95 -9.24
C ASP A 387 -7.38 6.59 -10.28
N ASP A 388 -6.17 6.26 -9.82
CA ASP A 388 -5.04 5.87 -10.64
C ASP A 388 -4.79 4.34 -10.63
N ILE A 389 -3.86 3.92 -11.46
CA ILE A 389 -3.42 2.53 -11.54
C ILE A 389 -2.14 2.39 -10.72
N HIS A 390 -2.21 1.61 -9.65
CA HIS A 390 -1.06 1.30 -8.80
C HIS A 390 -0.08 0.41 -9.55
N ILE A 391 1.13 0.92 -9.80
CA ILE A 391 2.24 0.21 -10.40
C ILE A 391 3.43 0.39 -9.47
N SER A 392 3.86 -0.69 -8.83
CA SER A 392 4.98 -0.70 -7.91
C SER A 392 5.86 -1.91 -8.12
N ILE A 393 7.16 -1.78 -7.84
CA ILE A 393 8.14 -2.87 -7.92
C ILE A 393 7.87 -3.94 -6.86
N ASP A 394 7.19 -3.60 -5.76
CA ASP A 394 6.83 -4.53 -4.70
C ASP A 394 5.45 -5.18 -4.86
N ASP A 395 4.80 -4.97 -6.00
CA ASP A 395 3.52 -5.58 -6.34
C ASP A 395 3.58 -6.33 -7.67
N ILE A 396 3.46 -7.66 -7.60
CA ILE A 396 3.51 -8.55 -8.75
C ILE A 396 2.33 -8.34 -9.70
N ASP A 397 1.20 -7.82 -9.19
CA ASP A 397 0.03 -7.51 -10.00
C ASP A 397 0.20 -6.26 -10.86
N SER A 398 1.27 -5.48 -10.66
CA SER A 398 1.62 -4.34 -11.51
C SER A 398 1.77 -4.74 -12.98
N PHE A 399 2.38 -5.91 -13.22
CA PHE A 399 2.50 -6.50 -14.54
C PHE A 399 1.13 -6.80 -15.16
N ARG A 400 0.21 -7.38 -14.36
CA ARG A 400 -1.15 -7.71 -14.81
C ARG A 400 -1.94 -6.45 -15.19
N ARG A 401 -1.82 -5.37 -14.41
CA ARG A 401 -2.50 -4.09 -14.71
C ARG A 401 -2.02 -3.49 -16.03
N LEU A 402 -0.73 -3.57 -16.34
CA LEU A 402 -0.20 -3.16 -17.64
C LEU A 402 -0.76 -4.00 -18.79
N GLN A 403 -0.96 -5.30 -18.58
CA GLN A 403 -1.58 -6.16 -19.58
C GLN A 403 -3.08 -5.86 -19.78
N GLN A 404 -3.81 -5.50 -18.73
CA GLN A 404 -5.19 -4.99 -18.85
C GLN A 404 -5.24 -3.71 -19.69
N ILE A 405 -4.26 -2.81 -19.53
CA ILE A 405 -4.13 -1.63 -20.38
C ILE A 405 -3.91 -2.03 -21.84
N MET A 406 -3.03 -3.01 -22.12
CA MET A 406 -2.84 -3.51 -23.50
C MET A 406 -4.14 -4.06 -24.08
N LEU A 407 -4.87 -4.88 -23.32
CA LEU A 407 -6.15 -5.43 -23.74
C LEU A 407 -7.16 -4.33 -24.07
N LYS A 408 -7.23 -3.29 -23.25
CA LYS A 408 -8.09 -2.12 -23.48
C LYS A 408 -7.75 -1.42 -24.79
N GLY A 409 -6.45 -1.19 -25.06
CA GLY A 409 -5.99 -0.60 -26.31
C GLY A 409 -6.31 -1.43 -27.55
N MET A 410 -6.19 -2.76 -27.44
CA MET A 410 -6.54 -3.67 -28.52
C MET A 410 -8.03 -3.70 -28.84
N ILE A 411 -8.88 -3.70 -27.81
CA ILE A 411 -10.35 -3.66 -27.98
C ILE A 411 -10.79 -2.34 -28.60
N ASN A 412 -10.24 -1.22 -28.12
CA ASN A 412 -10.59 0.10 -28.65
C ASN A 412 -10.04 0.36 -30.04
N SER A 413 -9.04 -0.37 -30.53
CA SER A 413 -8.55 -0.25 -31.93
C SER A 413 -9.25 -1.21 -32.91
N ASP A 414 -10.13 -2.10 -32.40
CA ASP A 414 -10.80 -3.15 -33.15
C ASP A 414 -12.31 -2.89 -33.27
N GLN A 415 -12.73 -2.40 -34.44
CA GLN A 415 -14.15 -2.15 -34.72
C GLN A 415 -14.85 -3.40 -35.25
N LYS A 416 -14.15 -4.22 -36.06
CA LYS A 416 -14.75 -5.40 -36.69
C LYS A 416 -14.98 -6.54 -35.70
N ARG A 417 -14.15 -6.62 -34.64
CA ARG A 417 -14.23 -7.64 -33.58
C ARG A 417 -14.31 -9.06 -34.15
N ASP A 418 -13.43 -9.35 -35.11
CA ASP A 418 -13.33 -10.63 -35.81
C ASP A 418 -12.32 -11.58 -35.17
N ILE A 419 -11.27 -11.02 -34.58
CA ILE A 419 -10.18 -11.74 -33.92
C ILE A 419 -10.23 -11.43 -32.43
N CYS A 420 -10.07 -12.46 -31.60
CA CYS A 420 -10.00 -12.30 -30.16
C CYS A 420 -8.69 -11.58 -29.78
N PRO A 421 -8.76 -10.44 -29.06
CA PRO A 421 -7.57 -9.71 -28.64
C PRO A 421 -6.73 -10.47 -27.59
N PHE A 422 -7.31 -11.50 -26.96
CA PHE A 422 -6.65 -12.28 -25.91
C PHE A 422 -5.94 -13.53 -26.47
N CYS A 423 -6.66 -14.46 -27.10
CA CYS A 423 -6.06 -15.71 -27.60
C CYS A 423 -5.68 -15.66 -29.09
N GLY A 424 -6.20 -14.69 -29.86
CA GLY A 424 -6.04 -14.62 -31.31
C GLY A 424 -6.94 -15.60 -32.09
N GLY A 425 -7.90 -16.24 -31.42
CA GLY A 425 -8.97 -17.05 -32.01
C GLY A 425 -10.05 -16.20 -32.69
N LYS A 426 -11.11 -16.83 -33.21
CA LYS A 426 -12.21 -16.10 -33.85
C LYS A 426 -13.21 -15.58 -32.81
N LEU A 427 -13.71 -14.37 -33.02
CA LEU A 427 -14.83 -13.81 -32.28
C LEU A 427 -16.12 -14.01 -33.07
N TYR A 428 -17.18 -14.39 -32.36
CA TYR A 428 -18.51 -14.58 -32.91
C TYR A 428 -19.46 -13.53 -32.33
N PRO A 429 -20.18 -12.77 -33.16
CA PRO A 429 -21.21 -11.87 -32.67
C PRO A 429 -22.40 -12.69 -32.16
N ASP A 430 -22.91 -12.36 -30.98
CA ASP A 430 -24.17 -12.93 -30.51
C ASP A 430 -25.34 -12.33 -31.29
N SER A 431 -26.28 -13.17 -31.75
CA SER A 431 -27.38 -12.74 -32.61
C SER A 431 -28.47 -11.95 -31.86
N HIS A 432 -28.49 -12.01 -30.52
CA HIS A 432 -29.54 -11.44 -29.69
C HIS A 432 -29.06 -10.36 -28.73
N LYS A 433 -27.77 -10.32 -28.39
CA LYS A 433 -27.18 -9.34 -27.49
C LYS A 433 -25.99 -8.65 -28.16
N GLN A 434 -25.76 -7.37 -27.84
CA GLN A 434 -24.64 -6.59 -28.37
C GLN A 434 -23.30 -7.01 -27.73
N TYR A 435 -22.88 -8.26 -27.93
CA TYR A 435 -21.59 -8.75 -27.48
C TYR A 435 -20.93 -9.69 -28.48
N HIS A 436 -19.60 -9.78 -28.40
CA HIS A 436 -18.78 -10.68 -29.18
C HIS A 436 -18.12 -11.69 -28.24
N GLU A 437 -18.17 -12.96 -28.58
CA GLU A 437 -17.64 -14.05 -27.75
C GLU A 437 -16.59 -14.86 -28.49
N CYS A 438 -15.52 -15.20 -27.79
CA CYS A 438 -14.53 -16.15 -28.28
C CYS A 438 -14.82 -17.53 -27.71
N HIS A 439 -15.07 -18.53 -28.55
CA HIS A 439 -15.30 -19.90 -28.07
C HIS A 439 -14.02 -20.61 -27.60
N ASP A 440 -12.83 -20.13 -27.98
CA ASP A 440 -11.56 -20.74 -27.58
C ASP A 440 -11.18 -20.39 -26.14
N CYS A 441 -11.41 -19.13 -25.75
CA CYS A 441 -11.03 -18.63 -24.43
C CYS A 441 -12.22 -18.18 -23.58
N MET A 442 -13.44 -18.16 -24.10
CA MET A 442 -14.68 -17.74 -23.42
C MET A 442 -14.71 -16.26 -22.99
N ILE A 443 -13.83 -15.41 -23.55
CA ILE A 443 -13.92 -13.97 -23.31
C ILE A 443 -15.12 -13.37 -24.07
N GLN A 444 -15.86 -12.52 -23.39
CA GLN A 444 -16.95 -11.74 -23.96
C GLN A 444 -16.57 -10.26 -23.96
N ILE A 445 -16.81 -9.58 -25.07
CA ILE A 445 -16.64 -8.13 -25.22
C ILE A 445 -18.05 -7.55 -25.38
N LYS A 446 -18.47 -6.74 -24.41
CA LYS A 446 -19.82 -6.18 -24.30
C LYS A 446 -19.75 -4.66 -24.36
N ASP A 447 -20.74 -4.05 -25.00
CA ASP A 447 -20.91 -2.60 -24.99
C ASP A 447 -22.10 -2.22 -24.10
N ASN A 448 -21.98 -1.09 -23.42
CA ASN A 448 -23.05 -0.52 -22.59
C ASN A 448 -23.02 0.99 -22.66
N ASP A 449 -24.16 1.60 -22.38
CA ASP A 449 -24.28 3.05 -22.27
C ASP A 449 -24.45 3.45 -20.81
N CYS A 450 -23.71 4.47 -20.38
CA CYS A 450 -23.92 5.05 -19.06
C CYS A 450 -25.27 5.79 -19.02
N PRO A 451 -26.24 5.41 -18.18
CA PRO A 451 -27.52 6.11 -18.07
C PRO A 451 -27.35 7.58 -17.61
N ASP A 452 -26.36 7.82 -16.75
CA ASP A 452 -26.11 9.14 -16.14
C ASP A 452 -25.42 10.10 -17.12
N THR A 453 -24.42 9.62 -17.88
CA THR A 453 -23.60 10.47 -18.76
C THR A 453 -23.89 10.31 -20.24
N ARG A 454 -24.72 9.32 -20.62
CA ARG A 454 -25.03 8.91 -22.01
C ARG A 454 -23.81 8.60 -22.88
N LYS A 455 -22.68 8.29 -22.25
CA LYS A 455 -21.45 7.87 -22.93
C LYS A 455 -21.42 6.35 -23.01
N SER A 456 -21.11 5.82 -24.19
CA SER A 456 -20.87 4.41 -24.41
C SER A 456 -19.53 3.98 -23.83
N TYR A 457 -19.46 2.79 -23.27
CA TYR A 457 -18.23 2.15 -22.82
C TYR A 457 -18.25 0.66 -23.12
N THR A 458 -17.07 0.12 -23.38
CA THR A 458 -16.88 -1.32 -23.58
C THR A 458 -16.31 -1.93 -22.30
N TYR A 459 -16.78 -3.13 -21.99
CA TYR A 459 -16.29 -3.93 -20.87
C TYR A 459 -16.11 -5.38 -21.29
N THR A 460 -15.34 -6.13 -20.52
CA THR A 460 -15.09 -7.55 -20.76
C THR A 460 -15.65 -8.40 -19.64
N ASP A 461 -16.06 -9.61 -19.99
CA ASP A 461 -16.66 -10.59 -19.08
C ASP A 461 -16.22 -12.01 -19.47
N ASN A 462 -16.44 -13.00 -18.59
CA ASN A 462 -16.08 -14.40 -18.82
C ASN A 462 -17.16 -15.35 -18.29
N LEU A 463 -17.73 -16.16 -19.20
CA LEU A 463 -18.91 -16.98 -18.96
C LEU A 463 -18.73 -18.05 -17.85
N ASN A 464 -17.51 -18.56 -17.66
CA ASN A 464 -17.22 -19.65 -16.72
C ASN A 464 -16.62 -19.17 -15.39
N GLN A 465 -16.66 -17.85 -15.14
CA GLN A 465 -16.10 -17.28 -13.94
C GLN A 465 -17.08 -17.45 -12.78
N HIS A 466 -16.82 -18.43 -11.92
CA HIS A 466 -17.51 -18.49 -10.63
C HIS A 466 -17.15 -17.23 -9.84
N LYS A 467 -18.12 -16.35 -9.60
CA LYS A 467 -17.97 -15.27 -8.61
C LYS A 467 -17.77 -15.93 -7.25
N PRO A 468 -16.58 -15.85 -6.62
CA PRO A 468 -16.39 -16.41 -5.30
C PRO A 468 -17.24 -15.61 -4.31
N ASN A 469 -18.07 -16.30 -3.52
CA ASN A 469 -18.71 -15.68 -2.36
C ASN A 469 -17.62 -15.41 -1.32
N MET A 470 -17.06 -14.20 -1.32
CA MET A 470 -16.25 -13.77 -0.18
C MET A 470 -17.18 -13.66 1.02
N GLN A 471 -16.90 -14.45 2.06
CA GLN A 471 -17.54 -14.23 3.35
C GLN A 471 -17.11 -12.85 3.82
N HIS A 472 -18.09 -12.00 4.14
CA HIS A 472 -17.89 -10.81 4.96
C HIS A 472 -17.40 -11.27 6.34
N ILE A 473 -16.14 -11.63 6.45
CA ILE A 473 -15.49 -11.79 7.73
C ILE A 473 -15.33 -10.34 8.24
N ASP A 474 -15.67 -10.09 9.50
CA ASP A 474 -15.27 -8.87 10.21
C ASP A 474 -13.74 -8.88 10.33
N ILE A 475 -13.07 -8.59 9.22
CA ILE A 475 -11.63 -8.68 9.07
C ILE A 475 -11.04 -7.53 9.88
N LYS A 476 -10.28 -7.88 10.92
CA LYS A 476 -9.52 -6.91 11.73
C LYS A 476 -8.66 -6.06 10.79
N SER A 477 -8.46 -4.78 11.13
CA SER A 477 -7.75 -3.77 10.31
C SER A 477 -6.42 -4.23 9.69
N ASP A 478 -5.76 -5.23 10.28
CA ASP A 478 -4.44 -5.72 9.88
C ASP A 478 -4.48 -6.77 8.75
N GLU A 479 -5.66 -7.32 8.42
CA GLU A 479 -5.87 -8.30 7.33
C GLU A 479 -6.62 -7.69 6.13
N TYR A 480 -7.15 -6.48 6.29
CA TYR A 480 -7.90 -5.76 5.25
C TYR A 480 -7.07 -5.51 3.98
N TRP A 481 -5.79 -5.19 4.12
CA TRP A 481 -4.88 -5.02 2.97
C TRP A 481 -4.75 -6.30 2.12
N TYR A 482 -4.60 -7.45 2.78
CA TYR A 482 -4.46 -8.74 2.09
C TYR A 482 -5.77 -9.12 1.40
N TYR A 483 -6.90 -8.81 2.04
CA TYR A 483 -8.23 -8.95 1.46
C TYR A 483 -8.41 -8.08 0.20
N GLU A 484 -8.04 -6.79 0.23
CA GLU A 484 -8.12 -5.93 -0.96
C GLU A 484 -7.26 -6.43 -2.12
N LYS A 485 -6.05 -6.93 -1.85
CA LYS A 485 -5.21 -7.58 -2.86
C LYS A 485 -5.87 -8.86 -3.41
N GLN A 486 -6.45 -9.69 -2.55
CA GLN A 486 -7.21 -10.86 -3.01
C GLN A 486 -8.42 -10.48 -3.87
N VAL A 487 -9.19 -9.46 -3.48
CA VAL A 487 -10.27 -8.90 -4.30
C VAL A 487 -9.70 -8.46 -5.64
N GLU A 488 -8.60 -7.69 -5.65
CA GLU A 488 -7.93 -7.21 -6.85
C GLU A 488 -7.41 -8.35 -7.75
N SER A 489 -6.93 -9.44 -7.16
CA SER A 489 -6.52 -10.64 -7.89
C SER A 489 -7.67 -11.46 -8.45
N MET A 490 -8.79 -11.49 -7.74
CA MET A 490 -10.04 -12.04 -8.25
C MET A 490 -10.64 -11.19 -9.37
N LEU A 491 -10.07 -10.03 -9.72
CA LEU A 491 -10.57 -9.18 -10.82
C LEU A 491 -10.21 -9.70 -12.21
N TYR A 492 -9.45 -10.80 -12.27
CA TYR A 492 -8.95 -11.47 -13.47
C TYR A 492 -8.19 -10.54 -14.44
N PHE A 493 -7.12 -11.08 -15.02
CA PHE A 493 -6.34 -10.43 -16.07
C PHE A 493 -7.19 -9.83 -17.20
N ARG A 494 -8.36 -10.41 -17.46
CA ARG A 494 -9.14 -10.16 -18.68
C ARG A 494 -10.10 -8.98 -18.57
N ASN A 495 -10.19 -8.32 -17.42
CA ASN A 495 -11.09 -7.19 -17.23
C ASN A 495 -10.43 -5.86 -17.61
N ILE A 496 -11.11 -5.06 -18.44
CA ILE A 496 -10.66 -3.71 -18.86
C ILE A 496 -11.37 -2.57 -18.11
N THR A 497 -12.34 -2.91 -17.25
CA THR A 497 -13.14 -1.97 -16.47
C THR A 497 -13.05 -2.29 -14.98
N ARG A 498 -13.12 -1.25 -14.13
CA ARG A 498 -13.14 -1.43 -12.67
C ARG A 498 -14.41 -2.18 -12.25
N ILE A 499 -14.34 -2.91 -11.15
CA ILE A 499 -15.50 -3.58 -10.56
C ILE A 499 -15.55 -3.35 -9.05
N ASN A 500 -16.71 -3.56 -8.44
CA ASN A 500 -16.91 -3.44 -7.00
C ASN A 500 -16.52 -4.75 -6.26
N ARG A 501 -16.73 -4.77 -4.93
CA ARG A 501 -16.48 -5.95 -4.07
C ARG A 501 -17.35 -7.16 -4.42
N ASP A 502 -18.50 -6.93 -5.06
CA ASP A 502 -19.47 -7.97 -5.47
C ASP A 502 -19.18 -8.52 -6.88
N GLY A 503 -18.10 -8.03 -7.51
CA GLY A 503 -17.70 -8.41 -8.86
C GLY A 503 -18.60 -7.83 -9.95
N ASP A 504 -19.29 -6.72 -9.67
CA ASP A 504 -20.12 -6.00 -10.62
C ASP A 504 -19.36 -4.82 -11.25
N ILE A 505 -19.62 -4.59 -12.53
CA ILE A 505 -18.86 -3.64 -13.34
C ILE A 505 -19.22 -2.21 -12.98
N LEU A 506 -18.19 -1.42 -12.70
CA LEU A 506 -18.30 0.01 -12.44
C LEU A 506 -18.15 0.77 -13.75
N CYS A 507 -19.15 1.60 -14.04
CA CYS A 507 -19.11 2.50 -15.17
C CYS A 507 -17.91 3.47 -15.05
N PRO A 508 -17.05 3.59 -16.07
CA PRO A 508 -15.84 4.43 -16.01
C PRO A 508 -16.14 5.93 -15.98
N TYR A 509 -17.40 6.35 -16.18
CA TYR A 509 -17.79 7.76 -16.21
C TYR A 509 -18.50 8.26 -14.95
N CYS A 510 -19.23 7.39 -14.25
CA CYS A 510 -19.99 7.76 -13.05
C CYS A 510 -19.64 6.92 -11.82
N ASN A 511 -18.77 5.91 -11.96
CA ASN A 511 -18.34 4.98 -10.90
C ASN A 511 -19.52 4.24 -10.22
N LYS A 512 -20.63 4.02 -10.93
CA LYS A 512 -21.79 3.23 -10.45
C LYS A 512 -21.94 1.94 -11.23
N VAL A 513 -22.57 0.95 -10.60
CA VAL A 513 -23.01 -0.28 -11.26
C VAL A 513 -24.29 -0.01 -12.04
N HIS A 514 -24.30 -0.39 -13.31
CA HIS A 514 -25.48 -0.34 -14.17
C HIS A 514 -25.85 -1.76 -14.56
N ASP A 515 -26.70 -2.38 -13.74
CA ASP A 515 -27.19 -3.73 -13.98
C ASP A 515 -28.11 -3.73 -15.20
N GLN A 516 -27.88 -4.62 -16.17
CA GLN A 516 -28.90 -5.03 -17.15
C GLN A 516 -29.92 -6.00 -16.52
N LYS A 517 -30.25 -5.86 -15.23
CA LYS A 517 -31.34 -6.63 -14.61
C LYS A 517 -32.69 -6.00 -14.92
N ASN A 518 -33.09 -6.07 -16.19
CA ASN A 518 -34.48 -5.88 -16.62
C ASN A 518 -34.79 -6.75 -17.85
N SER A 519 -34.65 -8.07 -17.73
CA SER A 519 -35.61 -9.02 -18.28
C SER A 519 -35.33 -10.42 -17.73
N LYS A 520 -36.38 -11.11 -17.26
CA LYS A 520 -36.41 -12.53 -16.84
C LYS A 520 -35.82 -12.88 -15.46
N ARG A 521 -36.49 -12.40 -14.42
CA ARG A 521 -36.90 -13.26 -13.29
C ARG A 521 -38.43 -13.19 -13.14
N ARG A 522 -39.11 -13.80 -14.10
CA ARG A 522 -40.45 -14.40 -13.92
C ARG A 522 -40.29 -15.83 -14.41
N ILE A 523 -40.11 -16.75 -13.47
CA ILE A 523 -40.97 -17.90 -13.17
C ILE A 523 -40.52 -18.38 -11.79
#